data_AF-A0A7X8MKX0-F1
#
_entry.id   AF-A0A7X8MKX0-F1
#
_cell.length_a   1.000
_cell.length_b   1.000
_cell.length_c   1.000
_cell.angle_alpha   90.00
_cell.angle_beta   90.00
_cell.angle_gamma   90.00
#
_symmetry.space_group_name_H-M   'P 1'
#
loop_
_entity.id
_entity.type
_entity.pdbx_description
1 polymer ?
#
loop_
_entity_poly.entity_id
_entity_poly.type
_entity_poly.pdbx_seq_one_letter_code
_entity_poly.pdbx_strand_id
1 'polypeptide(L)' 'MSNNSHQSGQIWPPLQFDQISTVELIGEGFLFTEGPLWNQAEGFLLFSDITGDTIYKWVPPSLLEVFRRPSQCSNGL' A
#
# COMPACT_ATOMS: atom_id res chain seq x y z
N MET A 1 28.29 -10.79 -0.41
CA MET A 1 27.50 -9.74 -1.09
C MET A 1 27.10 -10.31 -2.45
N SER A 2 25.87 -10.79 -2.59
CA SER A 2 25.38 -11.37 -3.85
C SER A 2 24.93 -10.25 -4.78
N ASN A 3 25.51 -10.18 -5.96
CA ASN A 3 25.19 -9.21 -7.00
C ASN A 3 23.76 -9.44 -7.51
N ASN A 4 22.94 -8.38 -7.49
CA ASN A 4 21.66 -8.36 -8.21
C ASN A 4 21.94 -8.33 -9.72
N SER A 5 21.89 -9.50 -10.36
CA SER A 5 21.85 -9.60 -11.81
C SER A 5 20.49 -9.10 -12.29
N HIS A 6 20.43 -7.87 -12.82
CA HIS A 6 19.27 -7.41 -13.58
C HIS A 6 19.09 -8.33 -14.79
N GLN A 7 17.99 -9.07 -14.85
CA GLN A 7 17.62 -9.85 -16.04
C GLN A 7 17.26 -8.86 -17.16
N SER A 8 18.20 -8.60 -18.06
CA SER A 8 18.13 -7.61 -19.14
C SER A 8 17.21 -8.00 -20.31
N GLY A 9 16.09 -8.70 -20.04
CA GLY A 9 15.18 -9.21 -21.06
C GLY A 9 13.69 -9.09 -20.73
N GLN A 10 13.33 -8.54 -19.57
CA GLN A 10 11.93 -8.38 -19.21
C GLN A 10 11.31 -7.19 -19.96
N ILE A 11 10.53 -7.49 -20.99
CA ILE A 11 9.66 -6.52 -21.64
C ILE A 11 8.39 -6.41 -20.78
N TRP A 12 8.21 -5.28 -20.11
CA TRP A 12 6.96 -4.97 -19.43
C TRP A 12 5.89 -4.67 -20.49
N PRO A 13 4.64 -5.14 -20.30
CA PRO A 13 3.55 -4.72 -21.18
C PRO A 13 3.45 -3.19 -21.16
N PRO A 14 3.05 -2.55 -22.27
CA PRO A 14 2.81 -1.11 -22.29
C PRO A 14 1.75 -0.76 -21.23
N LEU A 15 1.94 0.36 -20.55
CA LEU A 15 0.96 0.87 -19.59
C LEU A 15 -0.33 1.22 -20.34
N GLN A 16 -1.44 0.60 -19.93
CA GLN A 16 -2.77 0.81 -20.51
C GLN A 16 -3.53 1.80 -19.61
N PHE A 17 -3.20 3.09 -19.75
CA PHE A 17 -3.77 4.15 -18.92
C PHE A 17 -5.29 4.31 -19.10
N ASP A 18 -5.81 3.93 -20.26
CA ASP A 18 -7.24 3.89 -20.59
C ASP A 18 -8.02 2.83 -19.78
N GLN A 19 -7.31 1.86 -19.19
CA GLN A 19 -7.89 0.83 -18.33
C GLN A 19 -7.85 1.18 -16.84
N ILE A 20 -7.18 2.28 -16.46
CA ILE A 20 -7.15 2.73 -15.07
C ILE A 20 -8.50 3.41 -14.76
N SER A 21 -9.19 2.93 -13.74
CA SER A 21 -10.47 3.48 -13.32
C SER A 21 -10.33 4.90 -12.77
N THR A 22 -11.47 5.57 -12.57
CA THR A 22 -11.51 6.82 -11.80
C THR A 22 -10.96 6.59 -10.39
N VAL A 23 -10.28 7.61 -9.85
CA VAL A 23 -9.80 7.60 -8.45
C VAL A 23 -10.98 7.63 -7.50
N GLU A 24 -10.90 6.83 -6.43
CA GLU A 24 -11.88 6.77 -5.33
C GLU A 24 -11.18 7.12 -4.01
N LEU A 25 -11.87 7.91 -3.17
CA LEU A 25 -11.43 8.19 -1.80
C LEU A 25 -11.87 7.04 -0.88
N ILE A 26 -10.89 6.26 -0.40
CA ILE A 26 -11.14 5.09 0.48
C ILE A 26 -10.99 5.40 1.98
N GLY A 27 -10.46 6.57 2.33
CA GLY A 27 -10.24 7.01 3.70
C GLY A 27 -9.58 8.38 3.77
N GLU A 28 -9.85 9.12 4.84
CA GLU A 28 -9.32 10.45 5.11
C GLU A 28 -9.08 10.67 6.61
N GLY A 29 -8.56 11.84 6.99
CA GLY A 29 -8.30 12.18 8.40
C GLY A 29 -6.97 11.67 8.97
N PHE A 30 -6.11 11.11 8.12
CA PHE A 30 -4.74 10.70 8.48
C PHE A 30 -3.80 11.90 8.57
N LEU A 31 -2.71 11.76 9.32
CA LEU A 31 -1.71 12.81 9.47
C LEU A 31 -0.59 12.69 8.43
N PHE A 32 -0.06 11.48 8.21
CA PHE A 32 0.97 11.24 7.19
C PHE A 32 0.95 9.77 6.72
N THR A 33 0.32 9.51 5.58
CA THR A 33 0.18 8.15 5.01
C THR A 33 1.39 7.73 4.18
N GLU A 34 1.87 6.50 4.34
CA GLU A 34 2.92 5.93 3.49
C GLU A 34 2.89 4.39 3.45
N GLY A 35 3.82 3.81 2.69
CA GLY A 35 4.16 2.39 2.78
C GLY A 35 3.02 1.46 2.39
N PRO A 36 2.34 1.69 1.25
CA PRO A 36 1.27 0.79 0.82
C PRO A 36 1.82 -0.61 0.55
N LEU A 37 1.24 -1.62 1.19
CA LEU A 37 1.55 -3.03 0.97
C LEU A 37 0.28 -3.79 0.65
N TRP A 38 0.21 -4.34 -0.57
CA TRP A 38 -0.90 -5.22 -0.97
C TRP A 38 -0.62 -6.67 -0.59
N ASN A 39 -1.45 -7.26 0.28
CA ASN A 39 -1.48 -8.69 0.52
C ASN A 39 -2.46 -9.34 -0.47
N GLN A 40 -1.92 -9.89 -1.56
CA GLN A 40 -2.72 -10.55 -2.59
C GLN A 40 -3.41 -11.83 -2.09
N ALA A 41 -2.80 -12.56 -1.15
CA ALA A 41 -3.34 -13.83 -0.66
C ALA A 41 -4.61 -13.63 0.16
N GLU A 42 -4.69 -12.55 0.92
CA GLU A 42 -5.82 -12.24 1.80
C GLU A 42 -6.68 -11.06 1.32
N GLY A 43 -6.27 -10.38 0.23
CA GLY A 43 -7.08 -9.38 -0.44
C GLY A 43 -7.23 -8.06 0.33
N PHE A 44 -6.14 -7.56 0.93
CA PHE A 44 -6.16 -6.28 1.64
C PHE A 44 -4.90 -5.44 1.41
N LEU A 45 -5.06 -4.12 1.58
CA LEU A 45 -3.99 -3.14 1.58
C LEU A 45 -3.67 -2.76 3.03
N LEU A 46 -2.40 -2.77 3.40
CA LEU A 46 -1.93 -2.09 4.60
C LEU A 46 -1.26 -0.77 4.23
N PHE A 47 -1.34 0.21 5.11
CA PHE A 47 -0.54 1.44 5.02
C PHE A 47 -0.32 2.03 6.43
N SER A 48 0.75 2.80 6.59
CA SER A 48 1.11 3.45 7.86
C SER A 48 0.65 4.90 7.86
N ASP A 49 0.06 5.35 8.97
CA ASP A 49 -0.03 6.78 9.34
C ASP A 49 1.05 7.06 10.39
N ILE A 50 2.21 7.58 9.97
CA ILE A 50 3.39 7.72 10.86
C ILE A 50 3.03 8.59 12.07
N THR A 51 2.56 9.81 11.81
CA THR A 51 2.28 10.77 12.89
C THR A 51 1.03 10.37 13.67
N GLY A 52 0.10 9.62 13.05
CA GLY A 52 -1.05 9.02 13.71
C GLY A 52 -0.74 7.77 14.55
N ASP A 53 0.52 7.29 14.56
CA ASP A 53 0.98 6.12 15.31
C ASP A 53 0.14 4.85 15.04
N THR A 54 -0.34 4.68 13.80
CA THR A 54 -1.33 3.67 13.45
C THR A 54 -1.00 3.02 12.10
N ILE A 55 -1.11 1.70 12.00
CA ILE A 55 -1.17 0.99 10.72
C ILE A 55 -2.65 0.66 10.46
N TYR A 56 -3.11 0.98 9.26
CA TYR A 56 -4.46 0.71 8.81
C TYR A 56 -4.49 -0.48 7.83
N LYS A 57 -5.62 -1.18 7.81
CA LYS A 57 -5.96 -2.21 6.85
C LYS A 57 -7.20 -1.77 6.08
N TRP A 58 -7.08 -1.72 4.77
CA TRP A 58 -8.20 -1.53 3.87
C TRP A 58 -8.52 -2.83 3.14
N VAL A 59 -9.75 -3.32 3.34
CA VAL A 59 -10.33 -4.45 2.62
C VAL A 59 -11.36 -3.89 1.63
N PRO A 60 -11.15 -4.06 0.31
CA PRO A 60 -12.14 -3.66 -0.68
C PRO A 60 -13.50 -4.32 -0.43
N PRO A 61 -14.61 -3.65 -0.77
CA PRO A 61 -14.64 -2.31 -1.38
C PRO A 61 -14.57 -1.16 -0.38
N SER A 62 -14.86 -1.38 0.92
CA SER A 62 -15.19 -0.25 1.81
C SER A 62 -14.74 -0.39 3.27
N LEU A 63 -14.13 -1.50 3.68
CA LEU A 63 -13.73 -1.67 5.07
C LEU A 63 -12.35 -1.07 5.29
N LEU A 64 -12.27 -0.01 6.08
CA LEU A 64 -11.02 0.54 6.60
C LEU A 64 -11.00 0.35 8.12
N GLU A 65 -10.00 -0.37 8.63
CA GLU A 65 -9.88 -0.69 10.05
C GLU A 65 -8.45 -0.48 10.57
N VAL A 66 -8.30 -0.35 11.88
CA VAL A 66 -6.98 -0.31 12.54
C VAL A 66 -6.40 -1.72 12.54
N PHE A 67 -5.25 -1.89 11.91
CA PHE A 67 -4.47 -3.13 11.97
C PHE A 67 -3.59 -3.16 13.21
N ARG A 68 -2.92 -2.05 13.52
CA ARG A 68 -2.02 -1.93 14.68
C ARG A 68 -1.96 -0.51 15.22
N ARG A 69 -2.12 -0.38 16.54
CA ARG A 69 -1.86 0.83 17.31
C ARG A 69 -1.44 0.46 18.75
N PRO A 70 -0.37 1.03 19.32
CA PRO A 70 0.58 1.95 18.69
C PRO A 70 1.42 1.25 17.61
N SER A 71 1.77 1.97 16.54
CA SER A 71 2.69 1.49 15.51
C SER A 71 4.16 1.79 15.84
N GLN A 72 4.39 2.65 16.84
CA GLN A 72 5.66 3.29 17.18
C GLN A 72 6.17 4.16 16.02
N CYS A 73 5.28 4.93 15.39
CA CYS A 73 5.57 5.79 14.25
C CYS A 73 6.27 5.02 13.10
N SER A 74 5.77 3.83 12.76
CA SER A 74 6.36 2.97 11.74
C SER A 74 6.55 3.71 10.41
N ASN A 75 7.81 3.80 9.94
CA ASN A 75 8.12 4.35 8.63
C ASN A 75 8.13 3.23 7.57
N GLY A 76 6.98 2.94 6.97
CA GLY A 76 6.73 1.78 6.11
C GLY A 76 6.16 0.55 6.84
N LEU A 77 6.15 -0.58 6.12
CA LEU A 77 5.61 -1.89 6.51
C LEU A 77 6.59 -3.03 6.23
#